data_AF-A0A358HT83-F1
#
_entry.id   AF-A0A358HT83-F1
#
_cell.length_a   1.000
_cell.length_b   1.000
_cell.length_c   1.000
_cell.angle_alpha   90.00
_cell.angle_beta   90.00
_cell.angle_gamma   90.00
#
_symmetry.space_group_name_H-M   'P 1'
#
loop_
_entity.id
_entity.type
_entity.pdbx_description
1 polymer ?
#
loop_
_entity_poly.entity_id
_entity_poly.type
_entity_poly.pdbx_seq_one_letter_code
_entity_poly.pdbx_strand_id
1 'polypeptide(L)'
;MRDWGFFVEQQRPDIYASMSGPLSPLRQILAASITTMAGGEFGATQLGPTPTTSGKVITDFVVPDARTMCQEVGLDVLTLALLADVPLHRPLQITQNALIGHWRWLRLVWRTLAGAKRATRCVDTMPATPKSTFATLYPALMAGRSNVAIANLRKMFQNLTVHSKTQSVQNSLPESQDVLHSFLANLTLFCPFIGYDLLCRHGLMKAPWIKGSIE
;
A
#
# COMPACT_ATOMS: atom_id res chain seq x y z
N MET A 1 -4.19 11.08 -18.97
CA MET A 1 -3.55 10.64 -17.71
C MET A 1 -4.67 10.21 -16.78
N ARG A 2 -4.62 9.00 -16.21
CA ARG A 2 -5.71 8.51 -15.33
C ARG A 2 -5.59 9.20 -13.97
N ASP A 3 -6.69 9.74 -13.46
CA ASP A 3 -6.68 10.45 -12.18
C ASP A 3 -6.95 9.48 -11.03
N TRP A 4 -5.88 8.84 -10.56
CA TRP A 4 -5.92 8.02 -9.35
C TRP A 4 -6.24 8.84 -8.10
N GLY A 5 -6.08 10.18 -8.13
CA GLY A 5 -6.32 11.06 -6.99
C GLY A 5 -7.77 10.99 -6.53
N PHE A 6 -8.72 11.23 -7.44
CA PHE A 6 -10.15 11.13 -7.12
C PHE A 6 -10.57 9.74 -6.64
N PHE A 7 -10.00 8.70 -7.26
CA PHE A 7 -10.32 7.32 -6.90
C PHE A 7 -9.86 6.97 -5.48
N VAL A 8 -8.62 7.31 -5.15
CA VAL A 8 -8.07 7.05 -3.81
C VAL A 8 -8.75 7.91 -2.75
N GLU A 9 -9.12 9.15 -3.10
CA GLU A 9 -9.87 10.05 -2.21
C GLU A 9 -11.26 9.50 -1.88
N GLN A 10 -11.98 8.96 -2.86
CA GLN A 10 -13.29 8.33 -2.63
C GLN A 10 -13.19 7.09 -1.74
N GLN A 11 -12.14 6.28 -1.89
CA GLN A 11 -11.94 5.09 -1.07
C GLN A 11 -11.49 5.40 0.35
N ARG A 12 -10.80 6.54 0.57
CA ARG A 12 -10.17 6.88 1.85
C ARG A 12 -10.44 8.32 2.27
N PRO A 13 -11.70 8.74 2.39
CA PRO A 13 -12.05 10.13 2.66
C PRO A 13 -11.51 10.63 4.01
N ASP A 14 -11.36 9.72 4.98
CA ASP A 14 -10.79 9.97 6.30
C ASP A 14 -9.34 10.46 6.25
N ILE A 15 -8.52 9.86 5.38
CA ILE A 15 -7.12 10.27 5.16
C ILE A 15 -7.08 11.70 4.65
N TYR A 16 -7.86 12.02 3.61
CA TYR A 16 -7.84 13.34 2.96
C TYR A 16 -8.40 14.44 3.85
N ALA A 17 -9.42 14.13 4.66
CA ALA A 17 -9.96 15.04 5.67
C ALA A 17 -8.91 15.42 6.73
N SER A 18 -7.95 14.53 7.03
CA SER A 18 -6.92 14.76 8.04
C SER A 18 -5.65 15.49 7.54
N MET A 19 -5.54 15.73 6.23
CA MET A 19 -4.32 16.27 5.61
C MET A 19 -3.96 17.69 6.07
N SER A 20 -4.92 18.50 6.53
CA SER A 20 -4.63 19.83 7.09
C SER A 20 -4.04 19.79 8.51
N GLY A 21 -3.96 18.61 9.13
CA GLY A 21 -3.48 18.42 10.49
C GLY A 21 -2.01 18.03 10.60
N PRO A 22 -1.54 17.78 11.84
CA PRO A 22 -0.19 17.29 12.08
C PRO A 22 -0.01 15.82 11.63
N LEU A 23 1.23 15.38 11.49
CA LEU A 23 1.57 14.03 11.04
C LEU A 23 1.16 12.91 12.00
N SER A 24 1.13 13.15 13.32
CA SER A 24 0.80 12.10 14.30
C SER A 24 -0.65 11.62 14.21
N PRO A 25 -1.68 12.51 14.16
CA PRO A 25 -3.06 12.07 13.88
C PRO A 25 -3.21 11.38 12.53
N LEU A 26 -2.57 11.90 11.46
CA LEU A 26 -2.59 11.24 10.15
C LEU A 26 -2.04 9.81 10.23
N ARG A 27 -0.95 9.59 10.96
CA ARG A 27 -0.37 8.25 11.18
C ARG A 27 -1.37 7.27 11.80
N GLN A 28 -2.17 7.72 12.76
CA GLN A 28 -3.23 6.91 13.37
C GLN A 28 -4.35 6.59 12.38
N ILE A 29 -4.81 7.60 11.64
CA ILE A 29 -5.88 7.47 10.64
C ILE A 29 -5.45 6.50 9.53
N LEU A 30 -4.22 6.62 9.03
CA LEU A 30 -3.66 5.69 8.05
C LEU A 30 -3.69 4.24 8.57
N ALA A 31 -3.23 4.01 9.80
CA ALA A 31 -3.21 2.67 10.40
C ALA A 31 -4.63 2.10 10.57
N ALA A 32 -5.60 2.93 11.00
CA ALA A 32 -6.99 2.53 11.16
C ALA A 32 -7.64 2.23 9.80
N SER A 33 -7.48 3.11 8.82
CA SER A 33 -7.98 2.95 7.44
C SER A 33 -7.48 1.63 6.83
N ILE A 34 -6.18 1.37 6.91
CA ILE A 34 -5.56 0.13 6.41
C ILE A 34 -6.13 -1.11 7.10
N THR A 35 -6.26 -1.08 8.42
CA THR A 35 -6.82 -2.21 9.18
C THR A 35 -8.28 -2.45 8.81
N THR A 36 -9.08 -1.40 8.62
CA THR A 36 -10.48 -1.51 8.18
C THR A 36 -10.60 -2.12 6.78
N MET A 37 -9.78 -1.67 5.83
CA MET A 37 -9.77 -2.24 4.47
C MET A 37 -9.35 -3.72 4.47
N ALA A 38 -8.37 -4.09 5.28
CA ALA A 38 -7.96 -5.49 5.40
C ALA A 38 -8.98 -6.35 6.18
N GLY A 39 -9.66 -5.77 7.17
CA GLY A 39 -10.63 -6.45 8.03
C GLY A 39 -12.01 -6.66 7.40
N GLY A 40 -12.40 -5.80 6.46
CA GLY A 40 -13.62 -5.97 5.66
C GLY A 40 -13.69 -7.30 4.91
N GLU A 41 -12.54 -7.95 4.65
CA GLU A 41 -12.46 -9.25 3.98
C GLU A 41 -12.61 -10.47 4.91
N PHE A 42 -12.40 -10.32 6.23
CA PHE A 42 -12.35 -11.44 7.19
C PHE A 42 -13.38 -11.37 8.32
N GLY A 43 -14.26 -10.35 8.31
CA GLY A 43 -15.27 -10.13 9.34
C GLY A 43 -14.73 -9.36 10.54
N ALA A 44 -15.55 -8.43 11.06
CA ALA A 44 -15.16 -7.44 12.08
C ALA A 44 -14.83 -7.98 13.48
N THR A 45 -14.77 -9.30 13.65
CA THR A 45 -14.80 -9.95 14.98
C THR A 45 -13.44 -10.03 15.69
N GLN A 46 -12.35 -9.57 15.08
CA GLN A 46 -10.99 -9.68 15.65
C GLN A 46 -10.12 -8.41 15.49
N LEU A 47 -10.71 -7.22 15.46
CA LEU A 47 -9.91 -6.02 15.65
C LEU A 47 -9.40 -6.00 17.09
N GLY A 48 -8.14 -6.37 17.30
CA GLY A 48 -7.43 -6.10 18.55
C GLY A 48 -7.46 -4.59 18.85
N PRO A 49 -7.26 -4.17 20.10
CA PRO A 49 -7.31 -2.76 20.46
C PRO A 49 -6.29 -2.00 19.61
N THR A 50 -6.77 -1.14 18.71
CA THR A 50 -5.91 -0.18 18.03
C THR A 50 -5.37 0.74 19.12
N PRO A 51 -4.04 0.99 19.17
CA PRO A 51 -3.48 1.91 20.14
C PRO A 51 -4.22 3.25 20.03
N THR A 52 -4.81 3.70 21.13
CA THR A 52 -5.69 4.87 21.14
C THR A 52 -4.96 6.16 20.78
N THR A 53 -3.62 6.14 20.86
CA THR A 53 -2.78 7.33 20.66
C THR A 53 -1.55 6.98 19.82
N SER A 54 -1.34 7.71 18.73
CA SER A 54 -0.08 7.66 17.98
C SER A 54 1.04 8.35 18.76
N GLY A 55 2.23 7.74 18.76
CA GLY A 55 3.43 8.39 19.25
C GLY A 55 3.77 9.64 18.42
N LYS A 56 4.39 10.63 19.07
CA LYS A 56 4.78 11.90 18.43
C LYS A 56 5.62 11.65 17.18
N VAL A 57 5.25 12.30 16.08
CA VAL A 57 6.06 12.35 14.85
C VAL A 57 6.91 13.62 14.84
N ILE A 58 8.20 13.46 14.61
CA ILE A 58 9.20 14.51 14.53
C ILE A 58 9.84 14.44 13.13
N THR A 59 10.11 15.59 12.53
CA THR A 59 10.82 15.71 11.24
C THR A 59 12.15 16.43 11.47
N ASP A 60 13.18 16.10 10.70
CA ASP A 60 14.46 16.82 10.67
C ASP A 60 14.42 18.12 9.83
N PHE A 61 13.31 18.37 9.14
CA PHE A 61 13.01 19.60 8.39
C PHE A 61 11.65 20.19 8.80
N VAL A 62 11.43 21.46 8.45
CA VAL A 62 10.20 22.18 8.79
C VAL A 62 9.09 21.75 7.83
N VAL A 63 8.03 21.18 8.39
CA VAL A 63 6.80 20.82 7.68
C VAL A 63 5.63 21.46 8.43
N PRO A 64 4.84 22.33 7.79
CA PRO A 64 3.73 22.99 8.47
C PRO A 64 2.57 22.03 8.74
N ASP A 65 2.29 21.10 7.83
CA ASP A 65 1.20 20.14 7.94
C ASP A 65 1.42 18.87 7.08
N ALA A 66 0.54 17.89 7.28
CA ALA A 66 0.58 16.65 6.51
C ALA A 66 0.35 16.86 5.00
N ARG A 67 -0.43 17.87 4.61
CA ARG A 67 -0.73 18.21 3.21
C ARG A 67 0.53 18.62 2.46
N THR A 68 1.31 19.52 3.03
CA THR A 68 2.56 20.01 2.45
C THR A 68 3.53 18.85 2.28
N MET A 69 3.67 18.00 3.30
CA MET A 69 4.47 16.78 3.20
C MET A 69 3.99 15.87 2.06
N CYS A 70 2.69 15.63 1.97
CA CYS A 70 2.08 14.77 0.95
C CYS A 70 2.27 15.34 -0.47
N GLN A 71 2.22 16.66 -0.64
CA GLN A 71 2.47 17.32 -1.92
C GLN A 71 3.93 17.14 -2.39
N GLU A 72 4.89 17.17 -1.47
CA GLU A 72 6.31 17.01 -1.78
C GLU A 72 6.70 15.56 -2.11
N VAL A 73 6.25 14.60 -1.31
CA VAL A 73 6.71 13.20 -1.45
C VAL A 73 5.67 12.23 -2.02
N GLY A 74 4.40 12.62 -2.05
CA GLY A 74 3.28 11.76 -2.43
C GLY A 74 2.77 10.89 -1.27
N LEU A 75 1.49 10.51 -1.33
CA LEU A 75 0.80 9.75 -0.28
C LEU A 75 1.46 8.39 0.00
N ASP A 76 1.90 7.68 -1.04
CA ASP A 76 2.50 6.35 -0.90
C ASP A 76 3.79 6.40 -0.08
N VAL A 77 4.67 7.36 -0.37
CA VAL A 77 5.92 7.56 0.37
C VAL A 77 5.62 8.00 1.80
N LEU A 78 4.70 8.94 1.97
CA LEU A 78 4.30 9.44 3.29
C LEU A 78 3.72 8.31 4.17
N THR A 79 2.88 7.45 3.60
CA THR A 79 2.29 6.31 4.30
C THR A 79 3.36 5.34 4.78
N LEU A 80 4.33 5.01 3.93
CA LEU A 80 5.45 4.15 4.34
C LEU A 80 6.31 4.82 5.41
N ALA A 81 6.62 6.12 5.26
CA ALA A 81 7.42 6.85 6.23
C ALA A 81 6.77 6.87 7.63
N LEU A 82 5.44 7.00 7.68
CA LEU A 82 4.68 7.03 8.93
C LEU A 82 4.51 5.66 9.58
N LEU A 83 4.52 4.56 8.81
CA LEU A 83 4.10 3.25 9.31
C LEU A 83 5.17 2.16 9.31
N ALA A 84 6.27 2.31 8.55
CA ALA A 84 7.19 1.20 8.28
C ALA A 84 8.24 0.95 9.37
N ASP A 85 8.62 1.97 10.13
CA ASP A 85 9.81 1.90 10.99
C ASP A 85 9.47 1.36 12.39
N VAL A 86 8.66 2.11 13.14
CA VAL A 86 8.33 1.78 14.53
C VAL A 86 6.83 1.55 14.74
N PRO A 87 6.43 0.78 15.78
CA PRO A 87 5.02 0.61 16.15
C PRO A 87 4.28 1.92 16.36
N LEU A 88 2.95 1.92 16.16
CA LEU A 88 2.12 3.13 16.16
C LEU A 88 2.25 3.99 17.43
N HIS A 89 2.38 3.35 18.60
CA HIS A 89 2.49 4.02 19.90
C HIS A 89 3.89 4.59 20.19
N ARG A 90 4.91 4.26 19.38
CA ARG A 90 6.28 4.74 19.58
C ARG A 90 6.50 6.07 18.86
N PRO A 91 7.29 6.99 19.45
CA PRO A 91 7.73 8.20 18.75
C PRO A 91 8.47 7.84 17.46
N LEU A 92 8.26 8.63 16.42
CA LEU A 92 8.83 8.42 15.10
C LEU A 92 9.61 9.67 14.67
N GLN A 93 10.85 9.49 14.24
CA GLN A 93 11.62 10.54 13.58
C GLN A 93 11.69 10.26 12.09
N ILE A 94 11.06 11.11 11.28
CA ILE A 94 11.15 11.08 9.83
C ILE A 94 12.38 11.91 9.44
N THR A 95 13.30 11.26 8.73
CA THR A 95 14.47 11.93 8.14
C THR A 95 14.31 12.04 6.62
N GLN A 96 15.01 12.98 6.00
CA GLN A 96 15.05 13.07 4.53
C GLN A 96 15.55 11.76 3.90
N ASN A 97 16.53 11.11 4.52
CA ASN A 97 17.07 9.82 4.06
C ASN A 97 16.03 8.70 4.11
N ALA A 98 15.19 8.67 5.14
CA ALA A 98 14.10 7.69 5.22
C ALA A 98 13.11 7.85 4.05
N LEU A 99 12.72 9.09 3.74
CA LEU A 99 11.83 9.39 2.60
C LEU A 99 12.44 8.95 1.27
N ILE A 100 13.71 9.29 1.03
CA ILE A 100 14.45 8.87 -0.16
C ILE A 100 14.50 7.33 -0.23
N GLY A 101 14.71 6.65 0.90
CA GLY A 101 14.69 5.19 0.99
C GLY A 101 13.36 4.58 0.55
N HIS A 102 12.24 5.12 1.06
CA HIS A 102 10.89 4.70 0.68
C HIS A 102 10.60 4.94 -0.81
N TRP A 103 10.95 6.13 -1.32
CA TRP A 103 10.81 6.46 -2.73
C TRP A 103 11.64 5.54 -3.63
N ARG A 104 12.92 5.28 -3.28
CA ARG A 104 13.79 4.36 -4.04
C ARG A 104 13.22 2.96 -4.08
N TRP A 105 12.66 2.48 -2.96
CA TRP A 105 12.01 1.18 -2.90
C TRP A 105 10.77 1.12 -3.79
N LEU A 106 9.87 2.11 -3.73
CA LEU A 106 8.69 2.16 -4.62
C LEU A 106 9.08 2.26 -6.11
N ARG A 107 10.12 3.05 -6.42
CA ARG A 107 10.67 3.14 -7.78
C ARG A 107 11.22 1.81 -8.27
N LEU A 108 11.86 1.03 -7.38
CA LEU A 108 12.33 -0.32 -7.69
C LEU A 108 11.15 -1.26 -7.95
N VAL A 109 10.13 -1.27 -7.09
CA VAL A 109 8.90 -2.06 -7.28
C VAL A 109 8.27 -1.74 -8.63
N TRP A 110 8.06 -0.47 -8.92
CA TRP A 110 7.45 -0.03 -10.17
C TRP A 110 8.28 -0.45 -11.38
N ARG A 111 9.59 -0.21 -11.39
CA ARG A 111 10.46 -0.59 -12.52
C ARG A 111 10.47 -2.09 -12.78
N THR A 112 10.47 -2.90 -11.73
CA THR A 112 10.49 -4.36 -11.85
C THR A 112 9.18 -4.88 -12.43
N LEU A 113 8.04 -4.27 -12.07
CA LEU A 113 6.72 -4.81 -12.40
C LEU A 113 6.00 -4.09 -13.54
N ALA A 114 6.43 -2.88 -13.93
CA ALA A 114 5.79 -2.08 -14.97
C ALA A 114 6.05 -2.60 -16.40
N GLY A 115 7.08 -3.44 -16.58
CA GLY A 115 7.49 -3.99 -17.89
C GLY A 115 6.68 -5.21 -18.36
N ALA A 116 5.70 -5.67 -17.59
CA ALA A 116 4.87 -6.81 -17.99
C ALA A 116 3.97 -6.42 -19.17
N LYS A 117 4.07 -7.17 -20.27
CA LYS A 117 3.14 -7.07 -21.40
C LYS A 117 1.72 -7.36 -20.87
N ARG A 118 0.75 -6.50 -21.22
CA ARG A 118 -0.69 -6.74 -20.94
C ARG A 118 -1.02 -8.20 -21.24
N ALA A 119 -1.49 -8.94 -20.24
CA ALA A 119 -2.09 -10.23 -20.50
C ALA A 119 -3.24 -10.03 -21.50
N THR A 120 -3.25 -10.80 -22.58
CA THR A 120 -4.26 -10.73 -23.66
C THR A 120 -5.65 -11.16 -23.20
N ARG A 121 -5.79 -11.63 -21.96
CA ARG A 121 -7.08 -11.91 -21.33
C ARG A 121 -7.40 -10.80 -20.34
N CYS A 122 -8.26 -9.87 -20.75
CA CYS A 122 -9.04 -9.09 -19.80
C CYS A 122 -9.90 -10.07 -19.02
N VAL A 123 -9.71 -10.15 -17.71
CA VAL A 123 -10.75 -10.71 -16.86
C VAL A 123 -11.76 -9.58 -16.70
N ASP A 124 -12.97 -9.76 -17.24
CA ASP A 124 -14.02 -8.73 -17.28
C ASP A 124 -14.63 -8.41 -15.90
N THR A 125 -14.13 -9.06 -14.87
CA THR A 125 -14.57 -8.92 -13.49
C THR A 125 -13.32 -9.09 -12.64
N MET A 126 -13.10 -8.23 -11.65
CA MET A 126 -12.18 -8.54 -10.55
C MET A 126 -12.48 -9.99 -10.12
N PRO A 127 -11.53 -10.95 -10.21
CA PRO A 127 -11.77 -12.24 -9.60
C PRO A 127 -12.11 -11.94 -8.15
N ALA A 128 -13.30 -12.38 -7.71
CA ALA A 128 -13.79 -12.18 -6.35
C ALA A 128 -12.60 -12.30 -5.41
N THR A 129 -12.27 -11.21 -4.70
CA THR A 129 -11.03 -11.08 -3.92
C THR A 129 -10.82 -12.40 -3.20
N PRO A 130 -9.79 -13.19 -3.57
CA PRO A 130 -9.59 -14.48 -2.95
C PRO A 130 -9.61 -14.27 -1.44
N LYS A 131 -10.26 -15.17 -0.70
CA LYS A 131 -10.26 -15.18 0.79
C LYS A 131 -8.84 -15.18 1.41
N SER A 132 -7.78 -15.20 0.59
CA SER A 132 -6.36 -15.18 0.96
C SER A 132 -5.61 -13.91 0.55
N THR A 133 -6.25 -12.90 -0.05
CA THR A 133 -5.57 -11.75 -0.66
C THR A 133 -4.65 -11.04 0.31
N PHE A 134 -5.12 -10.77 1.53
CA PHE A 134 -4.33 -10.16 2.60
C PHE A 134 -3.79 -11.14 3.65
N ALA A 135 -3.88 -12.46 3.43
CA ALA A 135 -3.55 -13.46 4.45
C ALA A 135 -2.15 -13.29 5.04
N THR A 136 -1.18 -12.85 4.23
CA THR A 136 0.21 -12.63 4.67
C THR A 136 0.35 -11.43 5.63
N LEU A 137 -0.47 -10.40 5.47
CA LEU A 137 -0.38 -9.16 6.26
C LEU A 137 -1.40 -9.13 7.39
N TYR A 138 -2.51 -9.87 7.25
CA TYR A 138 -3.65 -9.88 8.16
C TYR A 138 -3.26 -10.10 9.64
N PRO A 139 -2.42 -11.10 10.03
CA PRO A 139 -2.07 -11.31 11.44
C PRO A 139 -1.29 -10.13 12.05
N ALA A 140 -0.50 -9.42 11.24
CA ALA A 140 0.22 -8.23 11.70
C ALA A 140 -0.73 -7.03 11.84
N LEU A 141 -1.63 -6.84 10.87
CA LEU A 141 -2.62 -5.77 10.86
C LEU A 141 -3.61 -5.89 12.02
N MET A 142 -4.17 -7.07 12.27
CA MET A 142 -5.10 -7.30 13.40
C MET A 142 -4.44 -7.10 14.77
N ALA A 143 -3.12 -7.26 14.84
CA ALA A 143 -2.33 -6.97 16.02
C ALA A 143 -1.87 -5.49 16.12
N GLY A 144 -2.33 -4.61 15.22
CA GLY A 144 -1.93 -3.20 15.19
C GLY A 144 -0.47 -2.96 14.82
N ARG A 145 0.18 -3.93 14.14
CA ARG A 145 1.62 -3.92 13.80
C ARG A 145 1.83 -3.60 12.32
N SER A 146 1.49 -2.37 11.90
CA SER A 146 1.67 -1.90 10.51
C SER A 146 3.11 -1.98 10.03
N ASN A 147 4.09 -1.73 10.90
CA ASN A 147 5.52 -1.85 10.58
C ASN A 147 5.91 -3.29 10.20
N VAL A 148 5.38 -4.28 10.93
CA VAL A 148 5.59 -5.70 10.62
C VAL A 148 4.88 -6.08 9.31
N ALA A 149 3.68 -5.57 9.08
CA ALA A 149 2.96 -5.78 7.82
C ALA A 149 3.76 -5.23 6.62
N ILE A 150 4.32 -4.02 6.71
CA ILE A 150 5.16 -3.44 5.66
C ILE A 150 6.45 -4.25 5.47
N ALA A 151 7.06 -4.75 6.54
CA ALA A 151 8.22 -5.63 6.43
C ALA A 151 7.87 -6.93 5.67
N ASN A 152 6.71 -7.52 5.94
CA ASN A 152 6.21 -8.69 5.20
C ASN A 152 5.93 -8.35 3.73
N LEU A 153 5.34 -7.18 3.44
CA LEU A 153 5.14 -6.70 2.06
C LEU A 153 6.47 -6.59 1.30
N ARG A 154 7.53 -6.07 1.94
CA ARG A 154 8.87 -6.02 1.37
C ARG A 154 9.45 -7.41 1.10
N LYS A 155 9.22 -8.37 2.00
CA LYS A 155 9.62 -9.78 1.81
C LYS A 155 8.87 -10.42 0.63
N MET A 156 7.57 -10.16 0.48
CA MET A 156 6.79 -10.63 -0.67
C MET A 156 7.43 -10.14 -1.98
N PHE A 157 7.78 -8.85 -2.06
CA PHE A 157 8.48 -8.32 -3.23
C PHE A 157 9.85 -8.98 -3.47
N GLN A 158 10.65 -9.18 -2.42
CA GLN A 158 11.94 -9.87 -2.54
C GLN A 158 11.76 -11.27 -3.12
N ASN A 159 10.81 -12.05 -2.60
CA ASN A 159 10.52 -13.40 -3.08
C ASN A 159 10.14 -13.41 -4.56
N LEU A 160 9.28 -12.48 -5.00
CA LEU A 160 8.95 -12.30 -6.41
C LEU A 160 10.20 -12.08 -7.29
N THR A 161 11.11 -11.21 -6.84
CA THR A 161 12.34 -10.93 -7.60
C THR A 161 13.35 -12.08 -7.60
N VAL A 162 13.44 -12.84 -6.50
CA VAL A 162 14.31 -14.02 -6.41
C VAL A 162 13.79 -15.09 -7.37
N HIS A 163 12.50 -15.40 -7.34
CA HIS A 163 11.89 -16.41 -8.20
C HIS A 163 11.95 -16.03 -9.68
N SER A 164 11.80 -14.75 -10.01
CA SER A 164 11.95 -14.25 -11.38
C SER A 164 13.37 -14.42 -11.94
N LYS A 165 14.42 -14.32 -11.10
CA LYS A 165 15.80 -14.54 -11.52
C LYS A 165 16.11 -16.02 -11.75
N THR A 166 15.53 -16.92 -10.97
CA THR A 166 15.71 -18.37 -11.11
C THR A 166 14.83 -19.00 -12.20
N GLN A 167 13.66 -18.42 -12.51
CA GLN A 167 12.71 -18.96 -13.50
C GLN A 167 12.96 -18.52 -14.95
N SER A 168 14.12 -17.92 -15.27
CA SER A 168 14.49 -17.58 -16.66
C SER A 168 14.65 -18.80 -17.60
N VAL A 169 14.39 -20.03 -17.13
CA VAL A 169 14.63 -21.28 -17.87
C VAL A 169 13.37 -22.16 -18.06
N GLN A 170 12.25 -21.96 -17.37
CA GLN A 170 11.08 -22.85 -17.54
C GLN A 170 9.74 -22.17 -17.24
N ASN A 171 8.90 -22.13 -18.28
CA ASN A 171 7.43 -22.04 -18.30
C ASN A 171 6.75 -21.24 -17.17
N SER A 172 6.15 -20.10 -17.56
CA SER A 172 5.27 -19.27 -16.74
C SER A 172 4.15 -20.09 -16.09
N LEU A 173 4.30 -20.40 -14.80
CA LEU A 173 3.32 -21.12 -13.99
C LEU A 173 2.19 -20.20 -13.46
N PRO A 174 0.95 -20.72 -13.31
CA PRO A 174 -0.16 -20.03 -12.65
C PRO A 174 0.17 -19.53 -11.23
N GLU A 175 0.98 -20.28 -10.47
CA GLU A 175 1.41 -19.92 -9.12
C GLU A 175 2.19 -18.59 -9.07
N SER A 176 2.95 -18.26 -10.13
CA SER A 176 3.68 -16.98 -10.20
C SER A 176 2.73 -15.78 -10.35
N GLN A 177 1.56 -15.99 -10.98
CA GLN A 177 0.54 -14.95 -11.12
C GLN A 177 -0.21 -14.73 -9.80
N ASP A 178 -0.56 -15.79 -9.07
CA ASP A 178 -1.24 -15.66 -7.78
C ASP A 178 -0.39 -14.91 -6.74
N VAL A 179 0.91 -15.20 -6.69
CA VAL A 179 1.85 -14.48 -5.80
C VAL A 179 1.98 -13.01 -6.20
N LEU A 180 2.01 -12.71 -7.51
CA LEU A 180 2.03 -11.34 -8.01
C LEU A 180 0.73 -10.59 -7.67
N HIS A 181 -0.42 -11.22 -7.88
CA HIS A 181 -1.73 -10.64 -7.59
C HIS A 181 -1.88 -10.35 -6.11
N SER A 182 -1.50 -11.32 -5.25
CA SER A 182 -1.46 -11.12 -3.80
C SER A 182 -0.54 -9.97 -3.42
N PHE A 183 0.67 -9.89 -3.98
CA PHE A 183 1.57 -8.75 -3.72
C PHE A 183 0.95 -7.41 -4.12
N LEU A 184 0.40 -7.31 -5.34
CA LEU A 184 -0.18 -6.06 -5.83
C LEU A 184 -1.39 -5.63 -5.01
N ALA A 185 -2.25 -6.56 -4.60
CA ALA A 185 -3.35 -6.25 -3.70
C ALA A 185 -2.84 -5.79 -2.33
N ASN A 186 -1.88 -6.47 -1.71
CA ASN A 186 -1.29 -6.02 -0.44
C ASN A 186 -0.58 -4.66 -0.58
N LEU A 187 -0.02 -4.35 -1.75
CA LEU A 187 0.62 -3.07 -2.03
C LEU A 187 -0.40 -1.92 -2.03
N THR A 188 -1.61 -2.11 -2.57
CA THR A 188 -2.63 -1.03 -2.60
C THR A 188 -3.05 -0.59 -1.20
N LEU A 189 -2.97 -1.47 -0.18
CA LEU A 189 -3.25 -1.08 1.21
C LEU A 189 -2.36 0.08 1.67
N PHE A 190 -1.05 0.00 1.42
CA PHE A 190 -0.09 1.00 1.90
C PHE A 190 0.28 2.04 0.85
N CYS A 191 0.24 1.67 -0.42
CA CYS A 191 0.72 2.48 -1.53
C CYS A 191 -0.33 2.42 -2.67
N PRO A 192 -1.52 3.01 -2.46
CA PRO A 192 -2.62 2.91 -3.40
C PRO A 192 -2.25 3.43 -4.80
N PHE A 193 -1.47 4.51 -4.93
CA PHE A 193 -1.18 5.08 -6.25
C PHE A 193 -0.31 4.16 -7.10
N ILE A 194 0.81 3.68 -6.57
CA ILE A 194 1.69 2.72 -7.26
C ILE A 194 0.98 1.37 -7.43
N GLY A 195 0.27 0.91 -6.40
CA GLY A 195 -0.47 -0.35 -6.44
C GLY A 195 -1.52 -0.39 -7.55
N TYR A 196 -2.36 0.64 -7.65
CA TYR A 196 -3.42 0.70 -8.67
C TYR A 196 -2.88 0.90 -10.09
N ASP A 197 -1.82 1.69 -10.27
CA ASP A 197 -1.14 1.78 -11.57
C ASP A 197 -0.65 0.41 -12.03
N LEU A 198 0.00 -0.34 -11.14
CA LEU A 198 0.50 -1.68 -11.44
C LEU A 198 -0.64 -2.68 -11.69
N LEU A 199 -1.68 -2.73 -10.85
CA LEU A 199 -2.85 -3.58 -11.09
C LEU A 199 -3.46 -3.32 -12.48
N CYS A 200 -3.59 -2.07 -12.89
CA CYS A 200 -4.08 -1.75 -14.23
C CYS A 200 -3.14 -2.24 -15.33
N ARG A 201 -1.82 -2.05 -15.20
CA ARG A 201 -0.84 -2.48 -16.22
C ARG A 201 -0.88 -3.98 -16.44
N HIS A 202 -1.11 -4.74 -15.38
CA HIS A 202 -1.27 -6.19 -15.40
C HIS A 202 -2.66 -6.65 -15.86
N GLY A 203 -3.61 -5.75 -16.12
CA GLY A 203 -4.96 -6.09 -16.56
C GLY A 203 -5.86 -6.64 -15.45
N LEU A 204 -5.49 -6.44 -14.19
CA LEU A 204 -6.18 -6.96 -13.00
C LEU A 204 -7.25 -6.01 -12.48
N MET A 205 -7.29 -4.79 -13.00
CA MET A 205 -8.28 -3.79 -12.66
C MET A 205 -8.57 -2.93 -13.88
N LYS A 206 -9.85 -2.72 -14.16
CA LYS A 206 -10.31 -1.67 -15.08
C LYS A 206 -10.64 -0.45 -14.22
N ALA A 207 -10.04 0.69 -14.56
CA ALA A 207 -10.52 1.96 -14.03
C ALA A 207 -10.98 2.81 -15.23
N PRO A 208 -12.28 3.14 -15.30
CA PRO A 208 -12.87 4.06 -16.26
C PRO A 208 -12.13 5.39 -16.25
N TRP A 209 -12.13 6.05 -17.40
CA TRP A 209 -11.53 7.37 -17.61
C TRP A 209 -12.41 8.50 -17.06
N ILE A 210 -13.61 8.18 -16.58
CA ILE A 210 -14.66 9.11 -16.19
C ILE A 210 -15.01 8.79 -14.73
N LYS A 211 -14.56 9.65 -13.81
CA LYS A 211 -14.90 9.69 -12.37
C LYS A 211 -14.95 8.33 -11.63
N GLY A 212 -13.85 7.97 -10.97
CA GLY A 212 -13.83 7.30 -9.66
C GLY A 212 -14.48 5.92 -9.47
N SER A 213 -15.25 5.39 -10.40
CA SER A 213 -15.91 4.08 -10.24
C SER A 213 -15.02 2.96 -10.76
N ILE A 214 -14.94 1.82 -10.07
CA ILE A 214 -14.33 0.59 -10.64
C ILE A 214 -15.44 -0.13 -11.39
N GLU A 215 -15.14 -0.66 -12.58
CA GLU A 215 -15.97 -1.68 -13.27
C GLU A 215 -15.35 -3.07 -13.09
#